data_AF-A0A7K9QYZ4-F1
#
_entry.id   AF-A0A7K9QYZ4-F1
#
_cell.length_a   1.000
_cell.length_b   1.000
_cell.length_c   1.000
_cell.angle_alpha   90.00
_cell.angle_beta   90.00
_cell.angle_gamma   90.00
#
_symmetry.space_group_name_H-M   'P 1'
#
loop_
_entity.id
_entity.type
_entity.pdbx_description
1 polymer ?
#
loop_
_entity_poly.entity_id
_entity_poly.type
_entity_poly.pdbx_seq_one_letter_code
_entity_poly.pdbx_strand_id
1 'polypeptide(L)'
;DCVYGLELHKDERVSALEVLPDRVASSRISDAHLADTMIGKAVEHMFETEDGSKDEWRGMVLARAPIMNTWFYITYEKDPVLYMYQLLDDYKEGDLRIMPDSNDSPPAEREPGEVVDSLVGKQVEYAKEDGSKRTGMVIHQVEAKPSVYFIKFDDDFHIYVYDLVKTS
;
A
#
# COMPACT_ATOMS: atom_id res chain seq x y z
N ASP A 1 3.44 11.47 3.75
CA ASP A 1 3.63 10.24 2.96
C ASP A 1 2.44 9.27 3.01
N CYS A 2 1.58 9.31 4.04
CA CYS A 2 0.35 8.52 4.05
C CYS A 2 -0.60 8.88 2.90
N VAL A 3 -1.32 7.87 2.39
CA VAL A 3 -2.43 8.05 1.47
C VAL A 3 -3.75 8.05 2.25
N TYR A 4 -4.59 9.04 1.96
CA TYR A 4 -5.87 9.25 2.66
C TYR A 4 -7.07 8.98 1.77
N GLY A 5 -8.07 8.28 2.32
CA GLY A 5 -9.36 8.06 1.70
C GLY A 5 -10.44 8.90 2.36
N LEU A 6 -10.99 9.88 1.63
CA LEU A 6 -12.06 10.75 2.10
C LEU A 6 -13.21 10.79 1.10
N GLU A 7 -14.45 10.81 1.61
CA GLU A 7 -15.63 11.13 0.81
C GLU A 7 -15.77 12.65 0.68
N LEU A 8 -14.91 13.29 -0.12
CA LEU A 8 -14.73 14.75 -0.15
C LEU A 8 -16.01 15.60 -0.28
N HIS A 9 -17.05 15.09 -0.95
CA HIS A 9 -18.32 15.79 -1.13
C HIS A 9 -19.37 15.52 -0.04
N LYS A 10 -19.13 14.55 0.84
CA LYS A 10 -20.05 14.15 1.91
C LYS A 10 -19.47 14.39 3.31
N ASP A 11 -18.16 14.48 3.42
CA ASP A 11 -17.47 14.69 4.69
C ASP A 11 -17.64 16.14 5.17
N GLU A 12 -18.40 16.34 6.25
CA GLU A 12 -18.69 17.67 6.82
C GLU A 12 -17.45 18.42 7.31
N ARG A 13 -16.33 17.72 7.53
CA ARG A 13 -15.06 18.33 7.92
C ARG A 13 -14.38 19.01 6.73
N VAL A 14 -14.73 18.63 5.51
CA VAL A 14 -14.22 19.23 4.28
C VAL A 14 -15.07 20.44 3.93
N SER A 15 -14.42 21.60 3.80
CA SER A 15 -15.07 22.85 3.40
C SER A 15 -14.28 23.54 2.30
N ALA A 16 -14.97 24.35 1.49
CA ALA A 16 -14.37 25.13 0.39
C ALA A 16 -13.50 24.28 -0.58
N LEU A 17 -13.95 23.07 -0.93
CA LEU A 17 -13.27 22.22 -1.91
C LEU A 17 -13.18 22.92 -3.27
N GLU A 18 -11.95 23.20 -3.71
CA GLU A 18 -11.64 23.83 -4.99
C GLU A 18 -10.62 23.00 -5.76
N VAL A 19 -10.77 22.94 -7.09
CA VAL A 19 -9.79 22.32 -7.97
C VAL A 19 -8.79 23.38 -8.42
N LEU A 20 -7.53 23.19 -8.06
CA LEU A 20 -6.46 24.10 -8.47
C LEU A 20 -6.19 23.99 -9.98
N PRO A 21 -5.77 25.08 -10.64
CA PRO A 21 -5.49 25.09 -12.08
C PRO A 21 -4.20 24.33 -12.46
N ASP A 22 -3.33 24.10 -11.47
CA ASP A 22 -2.04 23.44 -11.66
C ASP A 22 -2.21 21.97 -12.04
N ARG A 23 -1.35 21.51 -12.95
CA ARG A 23 -1.26 20.10 -13.32
C ARG A 23 -0.22 19.42 -12.45
N VAL A 24 -0.52 18.18 -12.05
CA VAL A 24 0.49 17.32 -11.43
C VAL A 24 1.65 17.12 -12.41
N ALA A 25 2.87 17.37 -11.93
CA ALA A 25 4.06 17.17 -12.74
C ALA A 25 4.19 15.69 -13.13
N SER A 26 4.36 15.42 -14.43
CA SER A 26 4.66 14.09 -14.92
C SER A 26 6.15 13.99 -15.20
N SER A 27 6.85 13.23 -14.37
CA SER A 27 8.27 12.94 -14.55
C SER A 27 8.45 11.59 -15.23
N ARG A 28 9.54 11.39 -15.96
CA ARG A 28 9.88 10.06 -16.49
C ARG A 28 10.53 9.24 -15.38
N ILE A 29 10.13 7.98 -15.28
CA ILE A 29 10.80 7.01 -14.40
C ILE A 29 12.24 6.82 -14.89
N SER A 30 13.22 6.93 -13.99
CA SER A 30 14.63 6.83 -14.35
C SER A 30 15.05 5.41 -14.74
N ASP A 31 14.54 4.41 -14.01
CA ASP A 31 14.80 2.99 -14.27
C ASP A 31 13.48 2.21 -14.17
N ALA A 32 12.85 1.97 -15.31
CA ALA A 32 11.56 1.28 -15.38
C ALA A 32 11.69 -0.20 -14.99
N HIS A 33 12.83 -0.84 -15.30
CA HIS A 33 13.03 -2.25 -14.99
C HIS A 33 13.18 -2.46 -13.49
N LEU A 34 13.98 -1.62 -12.82
CA LEU A 34 14.08 -1.62 -11.36
C LEU A 34 12.72 -1.32 -10.72
N ALA A 35 12.00 -0.31 -11.22
CA ALA A 35 10.67 0.04 -10.74
C ALA A 35 9.70 -1.16 -10.77
N ASP A 36 9.65 -1.89 -11.88
CA ASP A 36 8.79 -3.07 -12.02
C ASP A 36 9.29 -4.23 -11.14
N THR A 37 10.60 -4.40 -10.96
CA THR A 37 11.22 -5.45 -10.12
C THR A 37 10.88 -5.28 -8.63
N MET A 38 10.74 -4.04 -8.16
CA MET A 38 10.43 -3.74 -6.76
C MET A 38 9.02 -4.15 -6.36
N ILE A 39 8.07 -4.19 -7.31
CA ILE A 39 6.65 -4.43 -7.02
C ILE A 39 6.45 -5.84 -6.47
N GLY A 40 5.71 -5.95 -5.37
CA GLY A 40 5.43 -7.19 -4.66
C GLY A 40 6.56 -7.67 -3.75
N LYS A 41 7.74 -7.01 -3.76
CA LYS A 41 8.88 -7.39 -2.95
C LYS A 41 8.74 -6.90 -1.52
N ALA A 42 9.22 -7.74 -0.60
CA ALA A 42 9.52 -7.29 0.76
C ALA A 42 10.75 -6.39 0.73
N VAL A 43 10.74 -5.34 1.54
CA VAL A 43 11.81 -4.35 1.63
C VAL A 43 12.09 -4.02 3.09
N GLU A 44 13.29 -3.51 3.34
CA GLU A 44 13.62 -2.75 4.54
C GLU A 44 13.87 -1.31 4.11
N HIS A 45 13.14 -0.39 4.73
CA HIS A 45 13.21 1.04 4.47
C HIS A 45 13.79 1.74 5.70
N MET A 46 14.83 2.54 5.50
CA MET A 46 15.58 3.20 6.54
C MET A 46 15.11 4.64 6.66
N PHE A 47 14.81 5.06 7.89
CA PHE A 47 14.39 6.43 8.19
C PHE A 47 15.35 7.05 9.20
N GLU A 48 15.75 8.30 8.97
CA GLU A 48 16.56 9.06 9.93
C GLU A 48 15.68 9.54 11.10
N THR A 49 16.13 9.27 12.31
CA THR A 49 15.49 9.72 13.55
C THR A 49 16.00 11.10 13.97
N GLU A 50 15.33 11.75 14.93
CA GLU A 50 15.69 13.11 15.39
C GLU A 50 17.13 13.22 15.94
N ASP A 51 17.69 12.11 16.44
CA ASP A 51 19.07 12.02 16.93
C ASP A 51 20.10 11.66 15.85
N GLY A 52 19.68 11.54 14.58
CA GLY A 52 20.52 11.19 13.43
C GLY A 52 20.83 9.70 13.30
N SER A 53 20.23 8.84 14.14
CA SER A 53 20.28 7.39 13.95
C SER A 53 19.36 6.95 12.80
N LYS A 54 19.49 5.71 12.32
CA LYS A 54 18.58 5.14 11.32
C LYS A 54 17.73 4.05 11.95
N ASP A 55 16.40 4.18 11.81
CA ASP A 55 15.45 3.12 12.16
C ASP A 55 15.03 2.35 10.90
N GLU A 56 14.88 1.04 11.05
CA GLU A 56 14.59 0.14 9.94
C GLU A 56 13.14 -0.36 10.02
N TRP A 57 12.44 -0.18 8.91
CA TRP A 57 11.03 -0.52 8.77
C TRP A 57 10.87 -1.56 7.68
N ARG A 58 10.52 -2.78 8.10
CA ARG A 58 10.17 -3.85 7.17
C ARG A 58 8.80 -3.62 6.56
N GLY A 59 8.70 -3.76 5.26
CA GLY A 59 7.48 -3.49 4.51
C GLY A 59 7.40 -4.23 3.18
N MET A 60 6.43 -3.85 2.37
CA MET A 60 6.21 -4.43 1.04
C MET A 60 5.81 -3.34 0.05
N VAL A 61 6.46 -3.32 -1.12
CA VAL A 61 6.06 -2.45 -2.23
C VAL A 61 4.85 -3.08 -2.92
N LEU A 62 3.77 -2.32 -3.03
CA LEU A 62 2.45 -2.84 -3.42
C LEU A 62 2.17 -2.63 -4.91
N ALA A 63 2.44 -1.42 -5.40
CA ALA A 63 2.19 -1.01 -6.78
C ALA A 63 2.88 0.33 -7.09
N ARG A 64 2.87 0.74 -8.35
CA ARG A 64 3.13 2.15 -8.70
C ARG A 64 1.91 3.01 -8.38
N ALA A 65 2.13 4.24 -7.93
CA ALA A 65 1.06 5.20 -7.78
C ALA A 65 0.52 5.64 -9.15
N PRO A 66 -0.81 5.80 -9.31
CA PRO A 66 -1.46 5.92 -10.61
C PRO A 66 -1.20 7.26 -11.31
N ILE A 67 -1.19 8.38 -10.57
CA ILE A 67 -1.03 9.73 -11.13
C ILE A 67 0.43 10.18 -11.03
N MET A 68 1.05 9.97 -9.86
CA MET A 68 2.43 10.32 -9.59
C MET A 68 3.32 9.12 -9.92
N ASN A 69 3.60 8.94 -11.21
CA ASN A 69 4.23 7.72 -11.76
C ASN A 69 5.66 7.40 -11.24
N THR A 70 6.36 8.35 -10.61
CA THR A 70 7.65 8.11 -9.93
C THR A 70 7.50 7.67 -8.47
N TRP A 71 6.27 7.57 -7.97
CA TRP A 71 5.94 7.18 -6.61
C TRP A 71 5.39 5.76 -6.56
N PHE A 72 5.63 5.09 -5.44
CA PHE A 72 5.23 3.71 -5.19
C PHE A 72 4.36 3.65 -3.96
N TYR A 73 3.33 2.81 -4.02
CA TYR A 73 2.58 2.40 -2.84
C TYR A 73 3.38 1.38 -2.04
N ILE A 74 3.44 1.59 -0.73
CA ILE A 74 4.15 0.74 0.23
C ILE A 74 3.38 0.70 1.54
N THR A 75 3.50 -0.41 2.27
CA THR A 75 3.00 -0.58 3.65
C THR A 75 4.10 -1.18 4.51
N TYR A 76 4.00 -1.02 5.82
CA TYR A 76 4.96 -1.56 6.78
C TYR A 76 4.32 -2.57 7.73
N GLU A 77 5.11 -3.51 8.26
CA GLU A 77 4.62 -4.53 9.19
C GLU A 77 4.17 -3.92 10.53
N LYS A 78 4.92 -2.92 11.01
CA LYS A 78 4.62 -2.22 12.27
C LYS A 78 3.46 -1.23 12.15
N ASP A 79 3.18 -0.76 10.93
CA ASP A 79 2.09 0.18 10.64
C ASP A 79 1.44 -0.14 9.29
N PRO A 80 0.36 -0.96 9.29
CA PRO A 80 -0.24 -1.53 8.09
C PRO A 80 -1.19 -0.56 7.38
N VAL A 81 -0.74 0.68 7.17
CA VAL A 81 -1.45 1.70 6.37
C VAL A 81 -0.73 1.96 5.05
N LEU A 82 -1.45 2.52 4.08
CA LEU A 82 -0.94 2.81 2.76
C LEU A 82 -0.11 4.10 2.78
N TYR A 83 1.17 3.97 2.43
CA TYR A 83 2.08 5.08 2.18
C TYR A 83 2.42 5.20 0.71
N MET A 84 2.96 6.36 0.33
CA MET A 84 3.62 6.55 -0.95
C MET A 84 4.95 7.29 -0.83
N TYR A 85 5.97 6.79 -1.52
CA TYR A 85 7.32 7.37 -1.54
C TYR A 85 7.96 7.24 -2.93
N GLN A 86 9.02 8.01 -3.21
CA GLN A 86 9.85 7.89 -4.41
C GLN A 86 10.97 6.85 -4.22
N LEU A 87 10.57 5.59 -4.02
CA LEU A 87 11.47 4.49 -3.62
C LEU A 87 12.71 4.26 -4.50
N LEU A 88 12.72 4.73 -5.76
CA LEU A 88 13.91 4.68 -6.60
C LEU A 88 15.02 5.60 -6.12
N ASP A 89 14.68 6.70 -5.47
CA ASP A 89 15.65 7.65 -4.92
C ASP A 89 16.20 7.09 -3.60
N ASP A 90 15.33 6.57 -2.72
CA ASP A 90 15.73 5.85 -1.49
C ASP A 90 16.66 4.66 -1.80
N TYR A 91 16.38 3.91 -2.87
CA TYR A 91 17.25 2.82 -3.32
C TYR A 91 18.63 3.30 -3.78
N LYS A 92 18.71 4.43 -4.50
CA LYS A 92 20.00 5.00 -4.96
C LYS A 92 20.83 5.54 -3.79
N GLU A 93 20.17 6.10 -2.79
CA GLU A 93 20.80 6.65 -1.58
C GLU A 93 21.22 5.55 -0.59
N GLY A 94 20.74 4.32 -0.81
CA GLY A 94 21.05 3.15 0.02
C GLY A 94 20.16 3.04 1.25
N ASP A 95 19.04 3.77 1.28
CA ASP A 95 18.04 3.79 2.34
C ASP A 95 16.90 2.79 2.11
N LEU A 96 16.90 2.09 0.98
CA LEU A 96 15.95 1.02 0.70
C LEU A 96 16.66 -0.24 0.23
N ARG A 97 16.45 -1.34 0.96
CA ARG A 97 16.96 -2.66 0.62
C ARG A 97 15.83 -3.58 0.18
N ILE A 98 15.94 -4.13 -1.02
CA ILE A 98 15.03 -5.19 -1.51
C ILE A 98 15.47 -6.51 -0.88
N MET A 99 14.54 -7.18 -0.19
CA MET A 99 14.81 -8.46 0.46
C MET A 99 14.75 -9.58 -0.57
N PRO A 100 15.63 -10.61 -0.47
CA PRO A 100 15.50 -11.80 -1.30
C PRO A 100 14.14 -12.46 -1.02
N ASP A 101 13.44 -12.88 -2.07
CA ASP A 101 12.19 -13.60 -1.89
C ASP A 101 12.47 -14.91 -1.15
N SER A 102 11.78 -15.16 -0.05
CA SER A 102 11.74 -16.51 0.55
C SER A 102 10.90 -17.47 -0.30
N ASN A 103 10.22 -16.97 -1.33
CA ASN A 103 9.45 -17.73 -2.31
C ASN A 103 10.09 -17.64 -3.71
N ASP A 104 11.14 -18.43 -3.94
CA ASP A 104 11.52 -18.93 -5.28
C ASP A 104 10.51 -19.96 -5.82
N SER A 105 9.32 -20.03 -5.22
CA SER A 105 8.20 -20.76 -5.81
C SER A 105 7.59 -19.85 -6.86
N PRO A 106 7.44 -20.28 -8.13
CA PRO A 106 6.57 -19.56 -9.05
C PRO A 106 5.23 -19.32 -8.35
N PRO A 107 4.54 -18.19 -8.61
CA PRO A 107 3.19 -18.00 -8.11
C PRO A 107 2.45 -19.29 -8.41
N ALA A 108 1.99 -19.99 -7.37
CA ALA A 108 1.44 -21.33 -7.50
C ALA A 108 0.56 -21.33 -8.74
N GLU A 109 0.93 -22.15 -9.75
CA GLU A 109 0.20 -22.21 -11.01
C GLU A 109 -1.26 -22.41 -10.60
N ARG A 110 -2.07 -21.36 -10.75
CA ARG A 110 -3.50 -21.45 -10.43
C ARG A 110 -4.00 -22.62 -11.25
N GLU A 111 -4.66 -23.58 -10.60
CA GLU A 111 -5.31 -24.62 -11.36
C GLU A 111 -6.21 -23.94 -12.42
N PRO A 112 -6.18 -24.37 -13.69
CA PRO A 112 -6.97 -23.75 -14.73
C PRO A 112 -8.46 -23.83 -14.37
N GLY A 113 -9.01 -22.76 -13.78
CA GLY A 113 -10.40 -22.71 -13.31
C GLY A 113 -10.62 -22.26 -11.86
N GLU A 114 -9.57 -22.08 -11.03
CA GLU A 114 -9.75 -21.56 -9.67
C GLU A 114 -10.00 -20.04 -9.69
N VAL A 115 -11.28 -19.66 -9.69
CA VAL A 115 -11.70 -18.27 -9.48
C VAL A 115 -11.76 -18.04 -7.98
N VAL A 116 -10.69 -17.53 -7.38
CA VAL A 116 -10.80 -16.90 -6.06
C VAL A 116 -11.58 -15.61 -6.28
N ASP A 117 -12.86 -15.61 -5.92
CA ASP A 117 -13.71 -14.42 -5.99
C ASP A 117 -13.04 -13.27 -5.25
N SER A 118 -12.82 -12.17 -5.96
CA SER A 118 -12.24 -10.96 -5.37
C SER A 118 -13.14 -10.46 -4.24
N LEU A 119 -12.54 -10.14 -3.09
CA LEU A 119 -13.26 -9.59 -1.94
C LEU A 119 -13.61 -8.09 -2.11
N VAL A 120 -13.21 -7.46 -3.22
CA VAL A 120 -13.48 -6.04 -3.47
C VAL A 120 -14.99 -5.76 -3.44
N GLY A 121 -15.37 -4.69 -2.75
CA GLY A 121 -16.76 -4.29 -2.51
C GLY A 121 -17.46 -5.03 -1.38
N LYS A 122 -16.82 -6.02 -0.73
CA LYS A 122 -17.38 -6.68 0.45
C LYS A 122 -17.18 -5.80 1.69
N GLN A 123 -18.19 -5.81 2.56
CA GLN A 123 -18.06 -5.26 3.92
C GLN A 123 -17.23 -6.20 4.78
N VAL A 124 -16.43 -5.62 5.66
CA VAL A 124 -15.61 -6.33 6.64
C VAL A 124 -15.89 -5.79 8.03
N GLU A 125 -15.77 -6.68 9.01
CA GLU A 125 -15.90 -6.36 10.42
C GLU A 125 -14.67 -6.89 11.16
N TYR A 126 -14.03 -6.03 11.95
CA TYR A 126 -12.89 -6.38 12.78
C TYR A 126 -13.24 -6.14 14.26
N ALA A 127 -13.09 -7.16 15.09
CA ALA A 127 -13.23 -7.02 16.53
C ALA A 127 -11.91 -6.48 17.11
N LYS A 128 -11.95 -5.29 17.71
CA LYS A 128 -10.83 -4.73 18.48
C LYS A 128 -10.70 -5.47 19.82
N GLU A 129 -9.53 -5.36 20.45
CA GLU A 129 -9.24 -6.01 21.73
C GLU A 129 -10.19 -5.59 22.86
N ASP A 130 -10.73 -4.37 22.80
CA ASP A 130 -11.72 -3.83 23.73
C ASP A 130 -13.14 -4.38 23.51
N GLY A 131 -13.33 -5.27 22.54
CA GLY A 131 -14.61 -5.87 22.17
C GLY A 131 -15.48 -4.98 21.26
N SER A 132 -15.03 -3.77 20.92
CA SER A 132 -15.70 -2.95 19.92
C SER A 132 -15.47 -3.50 18.52
N LYS A 133 -16.43 -3.25 17.62
CA LYS A 133 -16.39 -3.71 16.24
C LYS A 133 -16.09 -2.53 15.33
N ARG A 134 -15.16 -2.72 14.40
CA ARG A 134 -14.81 -1.77 13.35
C ARG A 134 -15.36 -2.28 12.03
N THR A 135 -16.21 -1.50 11.38
CA THR A 135 -16.74 -1.81 10.05
C THR A 135 -15.98 -1.06 8.96
N GLY A 136 -15.88 -1.69 7.80
CA GLY A 136 -15.25 -1.09 6.63
C GLY A 136 -15.57 -1.84 5.36
N MET A 137 -14.91 -1.44 4.28
CA MET A 137 -15.07 -2.02 2.95
C MET A 137 -13.72 -2.34 2.33
N VAL A 138 -13.65 -3.49 1.65
CA VAL A 138 -12.52 -3.82 0.78
C VAL A 138 -12.63 -2.99 -0.49
N ILE A 139 -11.66 -2.13 -0.75
CA ILE A 139 -11.71 -1.16 -1.86
C ILE A 139 -10.79 -1.53 -3.03
N HIS A 140 -9.77 -2.36 -2.79
CA HIS A 140 -8.81 -2.73 -3.82
C HIS A 140 -8.13 -4.07 -3.49
N GLN A 141 -7.71 -4.80 -4.52
CA GLN A 141 -6.90 -6.01 -4.42
C GLN A 141 -5.56 -5.73 -5.09
N VAL A 142 -4.45 -6.06 -4.42
CA VAL A 142 -3.11 -5.80 -4.94
C VAL A 142 -2.77 -6.81 -6.04
N GLU A 143 -2.48 -6.33 -7.25
CA GLU A 143 -2.23 -7.19 -8.42
C GLU A 143 -1.02 -8.11 -8.22
N ALA A 144 0.08 -7.57 -7.68
CA ALA A 144 1.33 -8.32 -7.48
C ALA A 144 1.24 -9.34 -6.33
N LYS A 145 0.30 -9.17 -5.40
CA LYS A 145 0.05 -10.11 -4.30
C LYS A 145 -1.46 -10.21 -4.04
N PRO A 146 -2.18 -11.10 -4.75
CA PRO A 146 -3.65 -11.16 -4.73
C PRO A 146 -4.29 -11.49 -3.38
N SER A 147 -3.52 -11.96 -2.39
CA SER A 147 -4.01 -12.14 -1.02
C SER A 147 -4.05 -10.83 -0.23
N VAL A 148 -3.38 -9.77 -0.72
CA VAL A 148 -3.31 -8.47 -0.07
C VAL A 148 -4.39 -7.53 -0.62
N TYR A 149 -5.07 -6.84 0.29
CA TYR A 149 -6.20 -5.97 0.00
C TYR A 149 -6.07 -4.62 0.71
N PHE A 150 -6.66 -3.60 0.09
CA PHE A 150 -6.86 -2.30 0.72
C PHE A 150 -8.24 -2.25 1.35
N ILE A 151 -8.29 -1.84 2.61
CA ILE A 151 -9.51 -1.72 3.41
C ILE A 151 -9.66 -0.27 3.87
N LYS A 152 -10.83 0.30 3.61
CA LYS A 152 -11.23 1.60 4.16
C LYS A 152 -12.24 1.35 5.28
N PHE A 153 -11.85 1.65 6.51
CA PHE A 153 -12.78 1.62 7.65
C PHE A 153 -13.58 2.91 7.75
N ASP A 154 -14.78 2.81 8.30
CA ASP A 154 -15.74 3.92 8.32
C ASP A 154 -15.33 5.03 9.30
N ASP A 155 -14.63 4.68 10.37
CA ASP A 155 -14.25 5.55 11.50
C ASP A 155 -12.93 6.31 11.30
N ASP A 156 -12.26 6.16 10.14
CA ASP A 156 -10.90 6.67 9.91
C ASP A 156 -10.68 7.02 8.44
N PHE A 157 -9.71 7.89 8.17
CA PHE A 157 -9.33 8.36 6.85
C PHE A 157 -8.13 7.61 6.26
N HIS A 158 -7.43 6.78 7.04
CA HIS A 158 -6.35 5.94 6.52
C HIS A 158 -6.88 4.81 5.63
N ILE A 159 -6.07 4.40 4.66
CA ILE A 159 -6.27 3.17 3.90
C ILE A 159 -5.40 2.09 4.53
N TYR A 160 -6.00 1.02 5.00
CA TYR A 160 -5.28 -0.09 5.62
C TYR A 160 -4.94 -1.17 4.60
N VAL A 161 -3.83 -1.87 4.82
CA VAL A 161 -3.34 -2.94 3.95
C VAL A 161 -3.29 -4.24 4.75
N TYR A 162 -4.07 -5.24 4.33
CA TYR A 162 -4.16 -6.53 5.02
C TYR A 162 -3.94 -7.70 4.06
N ASP A 163 -3.22 -8.72 4.54
CA ASP A 163 -3.13 -10.03 3.90
C ASP A 163 -4.31 -10.89 4.38
N LEU A 164 -5.29 -11.12 3.51
CA LEU A 164 -6.51 -11.88 3.81
C LEU A 164 -6.37 -13.30 3.25
N VAL A 165 -5.74 -14.17 4.05
CA VAL A 165 -5.61 -15.60 3.74
C VAL A 165 -6.77 -16.37 4.36
N LYS A 166 -7.41 -17.25 3.58
CA LYS A 166 -8.45 -18.14 4.09
C LYS A 166 -7.81 -19.20 5.00
N THR A 167 -8.06 -19.13 6.30
CA THR A 167 -7.72 -20.23 7.22
C THR A 167 -8.82 -21.30 7.10
N SER A 168 -8.42 -22.50 6.68
CA SER A 168 -9.29 -23.69 6.63
C SER A 168 -9.41 -24.35 7.99
#